data_AF-A0A485AW74-F1
#
_entry.id   AF-A0A485AW74-F1
#
_cell.length_a   1.000
_cell.length_b   1.000
_cell.length_c   1.000
_cell.angle_alpha   90.00
_cell.angle_beta   90.00
_cell.angle_gamma   90.00
#
_symmetry.space_group_name_H-M   'P 1'
#
loop_
_entity.id
_entity.type
_entity.pdbx_description
1 polymer ?
#
loop_
_entity_poly.entity_id
_entity_poly.type
_entity_poly.pdbx_seq_one_letter_code
_entity_poly.pdbx_strand_id
1 'polypeptide(L)'
;MIDESVIQGIKDSASFAPLHNPAHLIGIAEALKSFPQLKDKNVAVFDTAFHQTMPEESYLYALPYSLYKEHGVRRYGAHGTSHFYVTQEAAKSTEQTG
;
A
#
# COMPACT_ATOMS: atom_id res chain seq x y z
N MET A 1 -1.67 -2.72 -12.64
CA MET A 1 -2.58 -3.86 -12.88
C MET A 1 -2.14 -5.00 -11.98
N ILE A 2 -3.07 -5.83 -11.51
CA ILE A 2 -2.70 -7.06 -10.80
C ILE A 2 -2.29 -8.10 -11.83
N ASP A 3 -1.07 -8.58 -11.70
CA ASP A 3 -0.51 -9.74 -12.39
C ASP A 3 0.16 -10.67 -11.37
N GLU A 4 0.82 -11.73 -11.85
CA GLU A 4 1.52 -12.71 -11.00
C GLU A 4 2.62 -12.07 -10.14
N SER A 5 3.31 -11.05 -10.66
CA SER A 5 4.36 -10.35 -9.93
C SER A 5 3.79 -9.51 -8.77
N VAL A 6 2.65 -8.85 -8.98
CA VAL A 6 1.94 -8.12 -7.94
C VAL A 6 1.39 -9.07 -6.88
N ILE A 7 0.84 -10.21 -7.29
CA ILE A 7 0.38 -11.25 -6.36
C ILE A 7 1.55 -11.73 -5.49
N GLN A 8 2.72 -11.96 -6.08
CA GLN A 8 3.90 -12.36 -5.33
C GLN A 8 4.37 -11.26 -4.36
N GLY A 9 4.40 -9.99 -4.79
CA GLY A 9 4.76 -8.89 -3.90
C GLY A 9 3.83 -8.74 -2.69
N ILE A 10 2.53 -8.99 -2.84
CA ILE A 10 1.57 -9.00 -1.73
C ILE A 10 1.86 -10.17 -0.76
N LYS A 11 2.21 -11.35 -1.28
CA LYS A 11 2.62 -12.50 -0.48
C LYS A 11 3.90 -12.22 0.30
N ASP A 12 4.92 -11.68 -0.35
CA ASP A 12 6.20 -11.36 0.28
C ASP A 12 6.04 -10.30 1.38
N SER A 13 5.12 -9.37 1.18
CA SER A 13 4.79 -8.32 2.15
C SER A 13 3.87 -8.79 3.28
N ALA A 14 3.38 -10.03 3.26
CA ALA A 14 2.44 -10.54 4.27
C ALA A 14 3.07 -10.59 5.67
N SER A 15 4.40 -10.66 5.79
CA SER A 15 5.10 -10.53 7.07
C SER A 15 4.81 -9.21 7.78
N PHE A 16 4.51 -8.13 7.04
CA PHE A 16 4.20 -6.81 7.58
C PHE A 16 2.71 -6.60 7.87
N ALA A 17 1.84 -7.40 7.25
CA ALA A 17 0.39 -7.32 7.44
C ALA A 17 -0.26 -8.73 7.45
N PRO A 18 0.10 -9.59 8.43
CA PRO A 18 -0.18 -11.03 8.38
C PRO A 18 -1.66 -11.39 8.44
N LEU A 19 -2.51 -10.50 8.97
CA LEU A 19 -3.96 -10.71 9.02
C LEU A 19 -4.69 -10.12 7.81
N HIS A 20 -4.07 -9.17 7.09
CA HIS A 20 -4.73 -8.43 6.01
C HIS A 20 -4.34 -8.97 4.63
N ASN A 21 -3.04 -9.05 4.32
CA ASN A 21 -2.57 -9.46 3.00
C ASN A 21 -3.06 -10.84 2.56
N PRO A 22 -3.09 -11.88 3.43
CA PRO A 22 -3.66 -13.17 3.05
C PRO A 22 -5.15 -13.09 2.70
N ALA A 23 -5.94 -12.30 3.43
CA ALA A 23 -7.35 -12.08 3.14
C ALA A 23 -7.54 -11.34 1.80
N HIS A 24 -6.68 -10.36 1.49
CA HIS A 24 -6.70 -9.67 0.20
C HIS A 24 -6.42 -10.62 -0.97
N LEU A 25 -5.47 -11.55 -0.82
CA LEU A 25 -5.17 -12.55 -1.84
C LEU A 25 -6.36 -13.50 -2.09
N ILE A 26 -7.09 -13.88 -1.04
CA ILE A 26 -8.34 -14.66 -1.18
C ILE A 26 -9.36 -13.85 -1.98
N GLY A 27 -9.55 -12.58 -1.62
CA GLY A 27 -10.46 -11.68 -2.35
C GLY A 27 -10.10 -11.52 -3.83
N ILE A 28 -8.82 -11.34 -4.15
CA ILE A 28 -8.33 -11.29 -5.53
C ILE A 28 -8.63 -12.61 -6.26
N ALA A 29 -8.32 -13.75 -5.64
CA ALA A 29 -8.56 -15.06 -6.26
C ALA A 29 -10.05 -15.29 -6.56
N GLU A 30 -10.95 -14.92 -5.64
CA GLU A 30 -12.40 -15.06 -5.86
C GLU A 30 -12.95 -14.04 -6.85
N ALA A 31 -12.40 -12.81 -6.89
CA ALA A 31 -12.78 -11.80 -7.88
C ALA A 31 -12.42 -12.25 -9.31
N LEU A 32 -11.24 -12.84 -9.51
CA LEU A 32 -10.81 -13.37 -10.80
C LEU A 32 -11.73 -14.51 -11.30
N LYS A 33 -12.24 -15.35 -10.39
CA LYS A 33 -13.19 -16.42 -10.72
C LYS A 33 -14.60 -15.89 -10.99
N SER A 34 -15.07 -14.96 -10.15
CA SER A 34 -16.45 -14.46 -10.17
C SER A 34 -16.69 -13.46 -11.31
N PHE A 35 -15.64 -12.74 -11.72
CA PHE A 35 -15.71 -11.70 -12.76
C PHE A 35 -14.65 -11.95 -13.86
N PRO A 36 -14.73 -13.07 -14.60
CA PRO A 36 -13.70 -13.47 -15.57
C PRO A 36 -13.53 -12.46 -16.71
N GLN A 37 -14.59 -11.72 -17.07
CA GLN A 37 -14.55 -10.64 -18.06
C GLN A 37 -13.70 -9.42 -17.62
N LEU A 38 -13.36 -9.34 -16.32
CA LEU A 38 -12.53 -8.28 -15.73
C LEU A 38 -11.18 -8.81 -15.23
N LYS A 39 -10.81 -10.07 -15.52
CA LYS A 39 -9.60 -10.70 -14.97
C LYS A 39 -8.35 -9.83 -15.17
N ASP A 40 -8.18 -9.29 -16.38
CA ASP A 40 -7.01 -8.47 -16.76
C ASP A 40 -7.18 -6.98 -16.37
N LYS A 41 -8.25 -6.65 -15.65
CA LYS A 41 -8.62 -5.28 -15.24
C LYS A 41 -8.52 -5.05 -13.73
N ASN A 42 -8.08 -6.06 -12.97
CA ASN A 42 -7.90 -5.95 -11.54
C ASN A 42 -6.73 -5.01 -11.21
N VAL A 43 -6.85 -4.19 -10.17
CA VAL A 43 -5.83 -3.23 -9.72
C VAL A 43 -5.68 -3.31 -8.21
N ALA A 44 -4.43 -3.27 -7.73
CA ALA A 44 -4.12 -3.14 -6.31
C ALA A 44 -3.88 -1.67 -5.98
N VAL A 45 -4.52 -1.18 -4.91
CA VAL A 45 -4.31 0.16 -4.36
C VAL A 45 -3.80 -0.03 -2.94
N PHE A 46 -2.61 0.49 -2.66
CA PHE A 46 -1.90 0.19 -1.42
C PHE A 46 -2.02 1.35 -0.42
N ASP A 47 -2.42 1.02 0.80
CA ASP A 47 -2.49 1.98 1.91
C ASP A 47 -1.14 2.61 2.28
N THR A 48 -0.04 2.01 1.87
CA THR A 48 1.32 2.50 2.13
C THR A 48 1.81 3.44 1.02
N ALA A 49 1.19 3.44 -0.17
CA ALA A 49 1.74 4.10 -1.36
C ALA A 49 1.96 5.60 -1.16
N PHE A 50 1.00 6.31 -0.55
CA PHE A 50 1.11 7.74 -0.28
C PHE A 50 2.31 8.09 0.62
N HIS A 51 2.64 7.19 1.56
CA HIS A 51 3.67 7.41 2.57
C HIS A 51 5.08 7.10 2.06
N GLN A 52 5.24 6.55 0.86
CA GLN A 52 6.56 6.21 0.32
C GLN A 52 7.41 7.43 -0.05
N THR A 53 6.83 8.63 -0.02
CA THR A 53 7.54 9.91 -0.18
C THR A 53 8.22 10.39 1.11
N MET A 54 8.01 9.71 2.25
CA MET A 54 8.72 10.02 3.50
C MET A 54 10.24 9.96 3.28
N PRO A 55 11.00 10.97 3.73
CA PRO A 55 12.45 10.92 3.67
C PRO A 55 13.02 9.93 4.69
N GLU A 56 14.31 9.59 4.56
CA GLU A 56 14.97 8.53 5.34
C GLU A 56 14.86 8.75 6.85
N GLU A 57 15.14 9.98 7.29
CA GLU A 57 15.02 10.42 8.68
C GLU A 57 13.60 10.21 9.25
N SER A 58 12.59 10.14 8.38
CA SER A 58 11.19 9.94 8.76
C SER A 58 10.72 8.50 8.65
N TYR A 59 11.36 7.61 7.88
CA TYR A 59 10.93 6.20 7.84
C TYR A 59 11.81 5.26 8.68
N LEU A 60 13.05 5.65 8.98
CA LEU A 60 13.93 4.86 9.83
C LEU A 60 13.52 4.97 11.30
N TYR A 61 13.62 3.85 12.00
CA TYR A 61 13.56 3.82 13.46
C TYR A 61 14.96 4.01 14.05
N ALA A 62 15.04 4.50 15.29
CA ALA A 62 16.27 4.56 16.08
C ALA A 62 16.69 3.16 16.58
N LEU A 63 16.88 2.23 15.64
CA LEU A 63 17.24 0.83 15.82
C LEU A 63 18.49 0.53 14.97
N PRO A 64 19.15 -0.63 15.15
CA PRO A 64 20.26 -1.03 14.30
C PRO A 64 19.87 -0.99 12.81
N TYR A 65 20.68 -0.31 11.99
CA TYR A 65 20.40 -0.11 10.56
C TYR A 65 20.27 -1.41 9.77
N SER A 66 20.90 -2.51 10.25
CA SER A 66 20.74 -3.84 9.65
C SER A 66 19.29 -4.31 9.65
N LEU A 67 18.47 -3.96 10.64
CA LEU A 67 17.05 -4.34 10.66
C LEU A 67 16.27 -3.72 9.50
N TYR A 68 16.60 -2.50 9.09
CA TYR A 68 16.06 -1.91 7.88
C TYR A 68 16.62 -2.60 6.63
N LYS A 69 17.95 -2.70 6.54
CA LYS A 69 18.64 -3.18 5.33
C LYS A 69 18.33 -4.63 4.98
N GLU A 70 18.23 -5.50 5.97
CA GLU A 70 18.13 -6.95 5.79
C GLU A 70 16.69 -7.47 5.96
N HIS A 71 15.87 -6.77 6.73
CA HIS A 71 14.51 -7.22 7.08
C HIS A 71 13.41 -6.22 6.72
N GLY A 72 13.76 -5.05 6.17
CA GLY A 72 12.77 -4.04 5.79
C GLY A 72 12.05 -3.40 6.98
N VAL A 73 12.62 -3.44 8.19
CA VAL A 73 11.99 -2.78 9.35
C VAL A 73 12.03 -1.27 9.16
N ARG A 74 10.88 -0.66 8.84
CA ARG A 74 10.69 0.78 8.65
C ARG A 74 9.24 1.19 8.91
N ARG A 75 9.01 2.50 9.02
CA ARG A 75 7.66 3.06 8.93
C ARG A 75 7.19 2.98 7.48
N TYR A 76 6.12 2.24 7.24
CA TYR A 76 5.42 2.18 5.95
C TYR A 76 4.16 3.06 5.91
N GLY A 77 3.63 3.43 7.08
CA GLY A 77 2.37 4.17 7.20
C GLY A 77 1.13 3.29 6.96
N ALA A 78 -0.04 3.91 7.07
CA ALA A 78 -1.35 3.27 6.85
C ALA A 78 -2.36 4.32 6.38
N HIS A 79 -3.52 3.89 5.86
CA HIS A 79 -4.57 4.78 5.37
C HIS A 79 -4.09 5.84 4.36
N GLY A 80 -3.06 5.52 3.57
CA GLY A 80 -2.48 6.44 2.58
C GLY A 80 -3.47 6.88 1.52
N THR A 81 -4.42 6.03 1.14
CA THR A 81 -5.53 6.40 0.25
C THR A 81 -6.38 7.53 0.84
N SER A 82 -6.66 7.47 2.14
CA SER A 82 -7.42 8.51 2.84
C SER A 82 -6.60 9.79 2.98
N HIS A 83 -5.34 9.70 3.40
CA HIS A 83 -4.44 10.85 3.48
C HIS A 83 -4.29 11.55 2.11
N PHE A 84 -4.05 10.78 1.05
CA PHE A 84 -4.00 11.30 -0.31
C PHE A 84 -5.28 12.06 -0.66
N TYR A 85 -6.44 11.45 -0.44
CA TYR A 85 -7.73 12.07 -0.74
C TYR A 85 -7.95 13.38 0.02
N VAL A 86 -7.80 13.38 1.36
CA VAL A 86 -8.08 14.58 2.16
C VAL A 86 -7.07 15.70 1.91
N THR A 87 -5.81 15.38 1.56
CA THR A 87 -4.83 16.39 1.14
C THR A 87 -5.28 17.09 -0.15
N GLN A 88 -5.81 16.35 -1.14
CA GLN A 88 -6.31 16.93 -2.39
C GLN A 88 -7.56 17.80 -2.15
N GLU A 89 -8.50 17.34 -1.32
CA GLU A 89 -9.71 18.11 -1.02
C GLU A 89 -9.43 19.36 -0.18
N ALA A 90 -8.46 19.28 0.74
CA ALA A 90 -8.02 20.44 1.52
C ALA A 90 -7.45 21.54 0.62
N ALA A 91 -6.62 21.19 -0.36
CA ALA A 91 -6.04 22.16 -1.31
C ALA A 91 -7.12 22.94 -2.07
N LYS A 92 -8.14 22.25 -2.60
CA LYS A 92 -9.30 22.88 -3.26
C LYS A 92 -10.05 23.84 -2.33
N SER A 93 -10.20 23.45 -1.06
CA SER A 93 -10.94 24.23 -0.07
C SER A 93 -10.19 25.52 0.30
N THR A 94 -8.86 25.48 0.34
CA THR A 94 -8.02 26.66 0.62
C THR A 94 -7.89 27.61 -0.57
N GLU A 95 -7.96 27.12 -1.80
CA GLU A 95 -7.95 27.97 -3.01
C GLU A 95 -9.25 28.78 -3.18
N GLN A 96 -10.38 28.28 -2.68
CA GLN A 96 -11.68 28.97 -2.74
C GLN A 96 -11.83 30.09 -1.69
N THR A 97 -10.90 30.19 -0.74
CA THR A 97 -10.90 31.19 0.34
C THR A 97 -9.82 32.27 0.16
N GLY A 98 -9.10 32.25 -0.97
CA GLY A 98 -8.08 33.24 -1.35
C GLY A 98 -8.55 34.27 -2.37
#